data_AF-A0A8B9R4D5-F1
#
_entry.id   AF-A0A8B9R4D5-F1
#
_cell.length_a   1.000
_cell.length_b   1.000
_cell.length_c   1.000
_cell.angle_alpha   90.00
_cell.angle_beta   90.00
_cell.angle_gamma   90.00
#
_symmetry.space_group_name_H-M   'P 1'
#
loop_
_entity.id
_entity.type
_entity.pdbx_description
1 polymer ?
#
loop_
_entity_poly.entity_id
_entity_poly.type
_entity_poly.pdbx_seq_one_letter_code
_entity_poly.pdbx_strand_id
1 'polypeptide(L)'
;QKDAKFPQTVRVNISISNMNQDNKVTLDISKRSLSPWDYRIDEDHNRFPQVIADAECRYSRCVNSAGQLDHSLNSIPINQEILVLRRELKGCHHSYRLEKKITVGCTCVTPLIQHQA
;
A
#
# COMPACT_ATOMS: atom_id res chain seq x y z
N GLN A 1 12.52 3.12 -30.41
CA GLN A 1 13.24 4.40 -30.57
C GLN A 1 13.26 5.06 -29.19
N LYS A 2 14.44 5.32 -28.61
CA LYS A 2 14.57 5.88 -27.25
C LYS A 2 14.28 7.38 -27.34
N ASP A 3 13.29 7.87 -26.59
CA ASP A 3 12.84 9.25 -26.62
C ASP A 3 13.96 10.19 -26.15
N ALA A 4 14.49 11.03 -27.03
CA ALA A 4 15.67 11.87 -26.76
C ALA A 4 15.41 12.93 -25.68
N LYS A 5 14.15 13.19 -25.33
CA LYS A 5 13.74 14.16 -24.29
C LYS A 5 13.69 13.59 -22.87
N PHE A 6 13.72 12.27 -22.69
CA PHE A 6 13.62 11.67 -21.36
C PHE A 6 14.95 10.99 -20.97
N PRO A 7 15.57 11.37 -19.85
CA PRO A 7 16.83 10.75 -19.44
C PRO A 7 16.61 9.27 -19.12
N GLN A 8 17.51 8.41 -19.60
CA GLN A 8 17.46 6.97 -19.29
C GLN A 8 17.88 6.65 -17.86
N THR A 9 18.68 7.54 -17.24
CA THR A 9 19.16 7.43 -15.87
C THR A 9 19.22 8.81 -15.23
N VAL A 10 18.95 8.87 -13.93
CA VAL A 10 19.04 10.10 -13.12
C VAL A 10 19.95 9.84 -11.93
N ARG A 11 20.77 10.83 -11.56
CA ARG A 11 21.57 10.78 -10.33
C ARG A 11 20.74 11.32 -9.19
N VAL A 12 20.56 10.51 -8.15
CA VAL A 12 19.80 10.88 -6.95
C VAL A 12 20.74 10.85 -5.74
N ASN A 13 20.65 11.87 -4.88
CA ASN A 13 21.29 11.85 -3.57
C ASN A 13 20.29 11.26 -2.57
N ILE A 14 20.63 10.11 -1.98
CA ILE A 14 19.76 9.37 -1.06
C ILE A 14 20.18 9.68 0.39
N SER A 15 20.35 10.96 0.71
CA SER A 15 20.48 11.42 2.10
C SER A 15 19.09 11.48 2.73
N ILE A 16 18.59 10.35 3.21
CA ILE A 16 17.26 10.26 3.82
C ILE A 16 17.35 10.81 5.24
N SER A 17 17.18 12.13 5.36
CA SER A 17 17.26 12.87 6.63
C SER A 17 16.00 12.71 7.49
N ASN A 18 14.88 12.30 6.88
CA ASN A 18 13.60 12.16 7.56
C ASN A 18 13.07 10.74 7.36
N MET A 19 13.63 9.79 8.11
CA MET A 19 12.89 8.57 8.40
C MET A 19 11.80 9.01 9.38
N ASN A 20 10.60 9.32 8.88
CA ASN A 20 9.42 9.41 9.75
C ASN A 20 9.28 8.05 10.42
N GLN A 21 9.87 7.97 11.61
CA GLN A 21 10.03 6.80 12.43
C GLN A 21 8.64 6.39 12.84
N ASP A 22 8.21 5.23 12.35
CA ASP A 22 6.90 4.65 12.61
C ASP A 22 5.78 5.70 12.63
N ASN A 23 5.13 5.88 11.47
CA ASN A 23 3.68 5.87 11.56
C ASN A 23 3.33 4.49 12.12
N LYS A 24 3.39 4.34 13.46
CA LYS A 24 2.49 3.46 14.19
C LYS A 24 1.13 3.96 13.75
N VAL A 25 0.67 3.48 12.59
CA VAL A 25 -0.75 3.32 12.31
C VAL A 25 -1.17 2.60 13.55
N THR A 26 -1.79 3.33 14.47
CA THR A 26 -2.19 2.82 15.77
C THR A 26 -2.85 1.51 15.45
N LEU A 27 -2.23 0.37 15.82
CA LEU A 27 -2.66 -0.99 15.45
C LEU A 27 -4.15 -1.22 15.75
N ASP A 28 -4.69 -0.32 16.57
CA ASP A 28 -6.07 -0.11 16.89
C ASP A 28 -6.99 0.26 15.71
N ILE A 29 -6.58 1.09 14.74
CA ILE A 29 -7.45 1.52 13.61
C ILE A 29 -7.84 0.32 12.75
N SER A 30 -6.88 -0.55 12.39
CA SER A 30 -7.17 -1.71 11.54
C SER A 30 -8.13 -2.70 12.21
N LYS A 31 -8.13 -2.75 13.55
CA LYS A 31 -9.00 -3.61 14.36
C LYS A 31 -10.34 -2.97 14.71
N ARG A 32 -10.41 -1.63 14.79
CA ARG A 32 -11.62 -0.84 15.13
C ARG A 32 -12.38 -0.32 13.91
N SER A 33 -11.81 -0.43 12.72
CA SER A 33 -12.50 -0.09 11.48
C SER A 33 -13.74 -0.97 11.28
N LEU A 34 -14.81 -0.40 10.73
CA LEU A 34 -15.96 -1.16 10.22
C LEU A 34 -15.57 -2.06 9.04
N SER A 35 -14.42 -1.81 8.42
CA SER A 35 -13.83 -2.66 7.38
C SER A 35 -12.45 -3.08 7.85
N PRO A 36 -12.33 -4.05 8.78
CA PRO A 36 -11.05 -4.37 9.41
C PRO A 36 -10.08 -5.03 8.43
N TRP A 37 -8.77 -4.86 8.67
CA TRP A 37 -7.71 -5.45 7.85
C TRP A 37 -6.56 -5.98 8.69
N ASP A 38 -5.84 -6.94 8.12
CA ASP A 38 -4.57 -7.45 8.62
C ASP A 38 -3.43 -6.93 7.74
N TYR A 39 -2.22 -6.85 8.28
CA TYR A 39 -1.04 -6.46 7.50
C TYR A 39 -0.24 -7.69 7.10
N ARG A 40 -0.03 -7.87 5.79
CA ARG A 40 0.99 -8.75 5.25
C ARG A 40 2.31 -7.99 5.18
N ILE A 41 3.32 -8.49 5.88
CA ILE A 41 4.65 -7.89 5.88
C ILE A 41 5.44 -8.43 4.68
N ASP A 42 5.84 -7.53 3.78
CA ASP A 42 6.67 -7.81 2.63
C ASP A 42 8.08 -7.24 2.84
N GLU A 43 9.05 -8.14 3.03
CA GLU A 43 10.44 -7.81 3.29
C GLU A 43 11.35 -8.21 2.11
N ASP A 44 12.08 -7.23 1.56
CA ASP A 44 13.07 -7.45 0.50
C ASP A 44 14.38 -6.73 0.85
N HIS A 45 15.43 -7.49 1.20
CA HIS A 45 16.75 -6.95 1.56
C HIS A 45 17.45 -6.19 0.42
N ASN A 46 17.01 -6.36 -0.83
CA ASN A 46 17.51 -5.63 -1.97
C ASN A 46 16.66 -4.40 -2.28
N ARG A 47 15.78 -3.96 -1.38
CA ARG A 47 14.88 -2.83 -1.60
C ARG A 47 14.94 -1.82 -0.47
N PHE A 48 14.74 -0.55 -0.81
CA PHE A 48 14.42 0.50 0.15
C PHE A 48 13.02 1.09 -0.15
N PRO A 49 12.11 1.19 0.85
CA PRO A 49 12.23 0.60 2.19
C PRO A 49 12.25 -0.94 2.11
N GLN A 50 13.03 -1.56 3.01
CA GLN A 50 13.21 -3.01 3.07
C GLN A 50 11.89 -3.69 3.44
N VAL A 51 11.23 -3.18 4.48
CA VAL A 51 9.95 -3.69 4.98
C VAL A 51 8.82 -2.80 4.50
N ILE A 52 7.78 -3.42 3.94
CA ILE A 52 6.53 -2.76 3.55
C ILE A 52 5.37 -3.55 4.17
N ALA A 53 4.48 -2.87 4.88
CA ALA A 53 3.24 -3.46 5.36
C ALA A 53 2.13 -3.23 4.34
N ASP A 54 1.56 -4.31 3.81
CA ASP A 54 0.49 -4.29 2.80
C ASP A 54 -0.81 -4.78 3.46
N ALA A 55 -1.84 -3.94 3.47
CA ALA A 55 -3.10 -4.26 4.14
C ALA A 55 -3.96 -5.24 3.32
N GLU A 56 -4.61 -6.16 4.01
CA GLU A 56 -5.54 -7.13 3.43
C GLU A 56 -6.86 -7.06 4.20
N CYS A 57 -7.96 -6.72 3.50
CA CYS A 57 -9.27 -6.63 4.13
C CYS A 57 -9.68 -8.02 4.64
N ARG A 58 -10.03 -8.10 5.92
CA ARG A 58 -10.38 -9.37 6.56
C ARG A 58 -11.68 -9.97 6.02
N TYR A 59 -12.60 -9.11 5.59
CA TYR A 59 -13.89 -9.48 5.03
C TYR A 59 -14.15 -8.72 3.75
N SER A 60 -15.01 -9.27 2.87
CA SER A 60 -15.55 -8.57 1.70
C SER A 60 -16.72 -7.64 2.04
N ARG A 61 -17.30 -7.79 3.24
CA ARG A 61 -18.39 -6.98 3.79
C ARG A 61 -17.89 -6.16 4.98
N CYS A 62 -18.61 -5.10 5.32
CA CYS A 62 -18.32 -4.33 6.52
C CYS A 62 -18.90 -5.01 7.77
N VAL A 63 -18.50 -4.54 8.93
CA VAL A 63 -18.96 -4.96 10.25
C VAL A 63 -19.82 -3.83 10.82
N ASN A 64 -20.99 -4.14 11.37
CA ASN A 64 -21.86 -3.17 12.02
C ASN A 64 -21.51 -2.97 13.51
N SER A 65 -22.24 -2.10 14.22
CA SER A 65 -22.00 -1.82 15.64
C SER A 65 -22.21 -3.02 16.58
N ALA A 66 -22.93 -4.05 16.14
CA ALA A 66 -23.12 -5.31 16.87
C ALA A 66 -22.00 -6.33 16.60
N GLY A 67 -21.01 -5.99 15.77
CA GLY A 67 -19.93 -6.90 15.40
C GLY A 67 -20.31 -7.93 14.33
N GLN A 68 -21.45 -7.75 13.66
CA GLN A 68 -21.95 -8.66 12.62
C GLN A 68 -21.63 -8.13 11.22
N LEU A 69 -21.51 -9.02 10.24
CA LEU A 69 -21.30 -8.61 8.85
C LEU A 69 -22.55 -7.91 8.31
N ASP A 70 -22.37 -6.68 7.83
CA ASP A 70 -23.40 -5.93 7.11
C ASP A 70 -23.29 -6.23 5.61
N HIS A 71 -24.22 -7.05 5.12
CA HIS A 71 -24.25 -7.45 3.72
C HIS A 71 -24.68 -6.33 2.76
N SER A 72 -25.17 -5.19 3.28
CA SER A 72 -25.52 -4.02 2.49
C SER A 72 -24.31 -3.14 2.16
N LEU A 73 -23.14 -3.42 2.73
CA LEU A 73 -21.92 -2.63 2.56
C LEU A 73 -20.72 -3.52 2.18
N ASN A 74 -19.77 -2.95 1.44
CA ASN A 74 -18.57 -3.65 0.99
C ASN A 74 -17.31 -3.09 1.65
N SER A 75 -16.45 -3.99 2.11
CA SER A 75 -15.07 -3.65 2.49
C SER A 75 -14.21 -3.67 1.24
N ILE A 76 -13.56 -2.55 0.92
CA ILE A 76 -12.69 -2.41 -0.25
C ILE A 76 -11.29 -1.92 0.15
N PRO A 77 -10.23 -2.37 -0.55
CA PRO A 77 -8.87 -1.92 -0.29
C PRO A 77 -8.62 -0.49 -0.80
N ILE A 78 -7.97 0.34 0.01
CA ILE A 78 -7.44 1.64 -0.40
C ILE A 78 -6.01 1.43 -0.89
N ASN A 79 -5.79 1.70 -2.18
CA ASN A 79 -4.49 1.53 -2.79
C ASN A 79 -3.72 2.85 -2.90
N GLN A 80 -2.40 2.80 -2.73
CA GLN A 80 -1.48 3.92 -2.91
C GLN A 80 -0.29 3.47 -3.77
N GLU A 81 0.11 4.30 -4.72
CA GLU A 81 1.37 4.13 -5.44
C GLU A 81 2.53 4.71 -4.62
N ILE A 82 3.57 3.91 -4.44
CA ILE A 82 4.77 4.30 -3.71
C ILE A 82 6.03 4.07 -4.54
N LEU A 83 7.06 4.84 -4.19
CA LEU A 83 8.37 4.78 -4.80
C LEU A 83 9.23 3.78 -4.04
N VAL A 84 9.83 2.83 -4.75
CA VAL A 84 10.76 1.85 -4.16
C VAL A 84 12.11 1.92 -4.87
N LEU A 85 13.18 1.71 -4.12
CA LEU A 85 14.53 1.68 -4.64
C LEU A 85 15.01 0.24 -4.58
N ARG A 86 15.01 -0.48 -5.70
CA ARG A 86 15.44 -1.89 -5.75
C ARG A 86 16.85 -2.00 -6.31
N ARG A 87 17.77 -2.51 -5.49
CA ARG A 87 19.14 -2.86 -5.86
C ARG A 87 19.15 -4.08 -6.79
N GLU A 88 19.37 -3.86 -8.08
CA GLU A 88 19.74 -4.94 -9.01
C GLU A 88 21.20 -4.78 -9.43
N LEU A 89 21.91 -5.90 -9.60
CA LEU A 89 23.26 -5.92 -10.16
C LEU A 89 23.18 -5.90 -11.69
N LYS A 90 23.34 -4.72 -12.30
CA LYS A 90 23.59 -4.59 -13.74
C LYS A 90 25.07 -4.23 -13.94
N GLY A 91 25.92 -5.25 -13.95
CA GLY A 91 27.37 -5.05 -13.92
C GLY A 91 27.82 -4.43 -12.59
N CYS A 92 28.55 -3.30 -12.65
CA CYS A 92 29.04 -2.57 -11.47
C CYS A 92 28.07 -1.49 -10.96
N HIS A 93 26.87 -1.34 -11.54
CA HIS A 93 25.93 -0.26 -11.20
C HIS A 93 24.64 -0.81 -10.57
N HIS A 94 24.12 -0.07 -9.59
CA HIS A 94 22.80 -0.32 -8.99
C HIS A 94 21.70 0.34 -9.84
N SER A 95 20.63 -0.40 -10.14
CA SER A 95 19.40 0.18 -10.72
C SER A 95 18.44 0.65 -9.62
N TYR A 96 17.46 1.47 -9.99
CA TYR A 96 16.35 1.91 -9.14
C TYR A 96 15.08 1.91 -9.99
N ARG A 97 13.94 1.45 -9.46
CA ARG A 97 12.67 1.30 -10.20
C ARG A 97 11.49 1.78 -9.36
N LEU A 98 10.85 2.85 -9.81
CA LEU A 98 9.49 3.24 -9.41
C LEU A 98 8.56 2.11 -9.86
N GLU A 99 7.71 1.53 -8.99
CA GLU A 99 6.57 0.65 -9.35
C GLU A 99 6.20 -0.29 -8.19
N LYS A 100 5.55 0.22 -7.14
CA LYS A 100 4.78 -0.65 -6.25
C LYS A 100 3.48 0.01 -5.81
N LYS A 101 2.36 -0.63 -6.13
CA LYS A 101 1.04 -0.30 -5.59
C LYS A 101 0.86 -1.11 -4.32
N ILE A 102 0.60 -0.45 -3.21
CA ILE A 102 0.36 -1.07 -1.91
C ILE A 102 -1.06 -0.77 -1.45
N THR A 103 -1.62 -1.63 -0.61
CA THR A 103 -2.84 -1.36 0.12
C THR A 103 -2.47 -0.76 1.47
N VAL A 104 -2.97 0.44 1.78
CA VAL A 104 -2.66 1.12 3.05
C VAL A 104 -3.67 0.80 4.15
N GLY A 105 -4.87 0.37 3.76
CA GLY A 105 -5.96 -0.02 4.64
C GLY A 105 -7.20 -0.38 3.85
N CYS A 106 -8.31 -0.58 4.53
CA CYS A 106 -9.61 -0.82 3.92
C CYS A 106 -10.62 0.26 4.31
N THR A 107 -11.62 0.45 3.47
CA THR A 107 -12.74 1.33 3.74
C THR A 107 -14.06 0.63 3.46
N CYS A 108 -15.13 1.13 4.06
CA CYS A 108 -16.47 0.64 3.90
C CYS A 108 -17.24 1.52 2.90
N VAL A 109 -17.83 0.90 1.88
CA VAL A 109 -18.56 1.61 0.82
C VAL A 109 -19.92 0.97 0.56
N THR A 110 -20.86 1.77 0.07
CA THR A 110 -22.13 1.26 -0.46
C THR A 110 -21.92 0.59 -1.82
N PRO A 111 -22.64 -0.49 -2.15
CA PRO A 111 -22.63 -1.11 -3.47
C PRO A 111 -23.01 -0.11 -4.58
N LEU A 112 -22.38 -0.25 -5.76
CA LEU A 112 -22.66 0.58 -6.95
C LEU A 112 -24.09 0.37 -7.48
N ILE A 113 -24.67 -0.80 -7.23
CA ILE A 113 -26.05 -1.13 -7.62
C ILE A 113 -26.96 -0.75 -6.46
N GLN A 114 -27.46 0.48 -6.46
CA GLN A 114 -28.74 0.76 -5.82
C GLN A 114 -29.84 0.17 -6.70
N HIS A 115 -30.19 -1.10 -6.51
CA HIS A 115 -31.51 -1.54 -6.95
C HIS A 115 -32.54 -1.04 -5.93
N GLN A 116 -33.19 0.05 -6.36
CA GLN A 116 -34.55 0.50 -6.09
C GLN A 116 -34.86 1.15 -4.73
N ALA A 117 -35.13 2.46 -4.78
CA ALA A 117 -36.50 2.97 -4.85
C ALA A 117 -36.54 4.25 -5.70
#